data_AF-A0A836S9V9-F1
#
_entry.id   AF-A0A836S9V9-F1
#
_cell.length_a   1.000
_cell.length_b   1.000
_cell.length_c   1.000
_cell.angle_alpha   90.00
_cell.angle_beta   90.00
_cell.angle_gamma   90.00
#
_symmetry.space_group_name_H-M   'P 1'
#
loop_
_entity.id
_entity.type
_entity.pdbx_description
1 polymer ?
#
loop_
_entity_poly.entity_id
_entity_poly.type
_entity_poly.pdbx_seq_one_letter_code
_entity_poly.pdbx_strand_id
1 'polypeptide(L)'
;MEELPNALAQVELAQTFLEHNNLGYEVLNRYVTTETRFGAICLAWCMLNKEEKPLPAFIVTKKRLRDEYLNYSEVKMTKSDNALVELGKAAIKIQQSVRFDASTNEQMKVFNICLETMNALRKVPVPQDTPESLIYAIAGELEKGLKKKAKSHNHEKQFEACLQFAEQFVNDVWLGVMKGKMLSHSTLRVFGSIYRMAFLHAYLQGQSNSG
;
A
#
# COMPACT_ATOMS: atom_id res chain seq x y z
N MET A 1 -1.69 16.68 34.28
CA MET A 1 -1.35 17.92 33.55
C MET A 1 -0.77 17.64 32.15
N GLU A 2 -0.88 16.40 31.64
CA GLU A 2 -0.31 15.96 30.34
C GLU A 2 -1.32 15.99 29.17
N GLU A 3 -2.58 16.38 29.41
CA GLU A 3 -3.65 16.31 28.40
C GLU A 3 -3.60 17.47 27.39
N LEU A 4 -3.09 18.64 27.81
CA LEU A 4 -3.04 19.86 27.01
C LEU A 4 -2.11 19.73 25.78
N PRO A 5 -0.87 19.20 25.91
CA PRO A 5 0.00 18.97 24.75
C PRO A 5 -0.57 17.97 23.75
N ASN A 6 -1.24 16.91 24.24
CA ASN A 6 -1.84 15.90 23.36
C ASN A 6 -3.05 16.48 22.61
N ALA A 7 -3.93 17.20 23.29
CA ALA A 7 -5.06 17.87 22.67
C ALA A 7 -4.63 18.89 21.60
N LEU A 8 -3.58 19.67 21.88
CA LEU A 8 -3.01 20.62 20.91
C LEU A 8 -2.48 19.89 19.67
N ALA A 9 -1.72 18.80 19.86
CA ALA A 9 -1.24 18.00 18.75
C ALA A 9 -2.39 17.41 17.91
N GLN A 10 -3.51 17.00 18.51
CA GLN A 10 -4.67 16.53 17.75
C GLN A 10 -5.33 17.65 16.94
N VAL A 11 -5.39 18.87 17.49
CA VAL A 11 -5.93 20.05 16.78
C VAL A 11 -5.04 20.42 15.59
N GLU A 12 -3.72 20.45 15.75
CA GLU A 12 -2.77 20.75 14.66
C GLU A 12 -2.84 19.72 13.53
N LEU A 13 -3.03 18.44 13.87
CA LEU A 13 -3.23 17.38 12.88
C LEU A 13 -4.55 17.58 12.13
N ALA A 14 -5.63 17.89 12.85
CA ALA A 14 -6.93 18.15 12.25
C ALA A 14 -6.88 19.37 11.31
N GLN A 15 -6.20 20.45 11.72
CA GLN A 15 -5.95 21.62 10.87
C GLN A 15 -5.19 21.22 9.60
N THR A 16 -4.10 20.46 9.74
CA THR A 16 -3.32 19.99 8.58
C THR A 16 -4.17 19.18 7.61
N PHE A 17 -5.08 18.33 8.10
CA PHE A 17 -5.98 17.56 7.25
C PHE A 17 -7.00 18.45 6.54
N LEU A 18 -7.58 19.42 7.24
CA LEU A 18 -8.59 20.33 6.68
C LEU A 18 -8.00 21.33 5.68
N GLU A 19 -6.78 21.80 5.89
CA GLU A 19 -6.10 22.77 5.01
C GLU A 19 -5.51 22.12 3.76
N HIS A 20 -5.23 20.81 3.77
CA HIS A 20 -4.69 20.11 2.62
C HIS A 20 -5.80 19.71 1.63
N ASN A 21 -5.72 20.23 0.40
CA ASN A 21 -6.72 20.06 -0.68
C ASN A 21 -7.17 18.61 -0.94
N ASN A 22 -6.31 17.61 -0.65
CA ASN A 22 -6.57 16.20 -0.95
C ASN A 22 -6.77 15.29 0.28
N LEU A 23 -6.77 15.83 1.51
CA LEU A 23 -7.06 15.09 2.74
C LEU A 23 -8.47 15.38 3.23
N GLY A 24 -8.71 16.64 3.59
CA GLY A 24 -10.02 17.15 3.99
C GLY A 24 -10.68 16.37 5.12
N TYR A 25 -12.00 16.57 5.24
CA TYR A 25 -12.83 15.97 6.27
C TYR A 25 -12.91 14.44 6.19
N GLU A 26 -12.87 13.85 4.98
CA GLU A 26 -12.97 12.40 4.81
C GLU A 26 -11.82 11.68 5.53
N VAL A 27 -10.58 12.14 5.34
CA VAL A 27 -9.41 11.52 5.98
C VAL A 27 -9.43 11.75 7.49
N LEU A 28 -9.88 12.92 7.96
CA LEU A 28 -10.05 13.20 9.38
C LEU A 28 -11.07 12.25 10.03
N ASN A 29 -12.23 12.07 9.39
CA ASN A 29 -13.28 11.18 9.91
C ASN A 29 -12.80 9.73 9.99
N ARG A 30 -12.02 9.28 8.99
CA ARG A 30 -11.38 7.95 9.03
C ARG A 30 -10.32 7.85 10.12
N TYR A 31 -9.55 8.91 10.37
CA TYR A 31 -8.49 8.93 11.37
C TYR A 31 -9.04 8.84 12.81
N VAL A 32 -10.14 9.53 13.12
CA VAL A 32 -10.72 9.48 14.46
C VAL A 32 -11.35 8.12 14.77
N THR A 33 -11.84 7.41 13.75
CA THR A 33 -12.47 6.09 13.88
C THR A 33 -11.43 4.97 13.97
N THR A 34 -11.43 4.19 15.06
CA THR A 34 -10.44 3.14 15.34
C THR A 34 -10.25 2.15 14.20
N GLU A 35 -11.34 1.65 13.61
CA GLU A 35 -11.31 0.63 12.54
C GLU A 35 -10.73 1.13 11.21
N THR A 36 -10.75 2.44 10.98
CA THR A 36 -10.26 3.04 9.71
C THR A 36 -9.01 3.88 9.90
N ARG A 37 -8.55 4.04 11.15
CA ARG A 37 -7.44 4.94 11.48
C ARG A 37 -6.15 4.51 10.80
N PHE A 38 -5.86 3.22 10.75
CA PHE A 38 -4.65 2.72 10.09
C PHE A 38 -4.61 3.11 8.61
N GLY A 39 -5.67 2.80 7.86
CA GLY A 39 -5.80 3.22 6.47
C GLY A 39 -5.73 4.74 6.29
N ALA A 40 -6.28 5.51 7.23
CA ALA A 40 -6.20 6.98 7.22
C ALA A 40 -4.76 7.48 7.40
N ILE A 41 -3.99 6.87 8.31
CA ILE A 41 -2.57 7.19 8.52
C ILE A 41 -1.78 6.94 7.22
N CYS A 42 -1.94 5.76 6.61
CA CYS A 42 -1.24 5.42 5.38
C CYS A 42 -1.63 6.34 4.22
N LEU A 43 -2.91 6.65 4.08
CA LEU A 43 -3.43 7.56 3.07
C LEU A 43 -2.88 8.98 3.27
N ALA A 44 -2.95 9.52 4.48
CA ALA A 44 -2.47 10.85 4.80
C ALA A 44 -0.96 10.98 4.53
N TRP A 45 -0.18 10.01 5.00
CA TRP A 45 1.25 9.97 4.74
C TRP A 45 1.55 9.92 3.24
N CYS A 46 0.84 9.08 2.49
CA CYS A 46 1.03 8.94 1.04
C CYS A 46 0.72 10.22 0.25
N MET A 47 -0.22 11.04 0.72
CA MET A 47 -0.57 12.33 0.09
C MET A 47 0.49 13.38 0.42
N LEU A 48 0.85 13.52 1.70
CA LEU A 48 1.89 14.48 2.11
C LEU A 48 3.27 14.15 1.52
N ASN A 49 3.54 12.87 1.22
CA ASN A 49 4.78 12.46 0.57
C ASN A 49 4.86 12.87 -0.92
N LYS A 50 3.77 13.32 -1.54
CA LYS A 50 3.76 13.78 -2.94
C LYS A 50 4.07 15.26 -3.11
N GLU A 51 4.09 16.03 -2.02
CA GLU A 51 4.33 17.47 -2.08
C GLU A 51 5.79 17.77 -2.41
N GLU A 52 6.05 18.41 -3.55
CA GLU A 52 7.40 18.82 -3.97
C GLU A 52 7.98 19.94 -3.08
N LYS A 53 7.10 20.82 -2.56
CA LYS A 53 7.45 21.93 -1.66
C LYS A 53 6.55 21.91 -0.42
N PRO A 54 6.77 20.95 0.50
CA PRO A 54 5.90 20.79 1.65
C PRO A 54 6.03 21.96 2.62
N LEU A 55 4.89 22.43 3.14
CA LEU A 55 4.87 23.38 4.25
C LEU A 55 5.51 22.73 5.51
N PRO A 56 6.09 23.52 6.44
CA PRO A 56 6.67 22.97 7.66
C PRO A 56 5.71 22.08 8.46
N ALA A 57 4.43 22.46 8.54
CA ALA A 57 3.38 21.66 9.19
C ALA A 57 3.19 20.27 8.56
N PHE A 58 3.36 20.15 7.23
CA PHE A 58 3.26 18.88 6.52
C PHE A 58 4.45 17.97 6.81
N ILE A 59 5.65 18.54 6.97
CA ILE A 59 6.85 17.79 7.35
C ILE A 59 6.68 17.17 8.74
N VAL A 60 6.23 17.98 9.70
CA VAL A 60 5.95 17.53 11.09
C VAL A 60 4.87 16.46 11.10
N THR A 61 3.75 16.71 10.42
CA THR A 61 2.63 15.75 10.34
C THR A 61 3.05 14.45 9.66
N LYS A 62 3.80 14.51 8.55
CA LYS A 62 4.30 13.33 7.86
C LYS A 62 5.22 12.49 8.77
N LYS A 63 6.10 13.13 9.54
CA LYS A 63 6.93 12.43 10.53
C LYS A 63 6.06 11.75 11.59
N ARG A 64 5.11 12.47 12.17
CA ARG A 64 4.16 11.92 13.15
C ARG A 64 3.40 10.72 12.61
N LEU A 65 2.83 10.80 11.40
CA LEU A 65 2.10 9.69 10.76
C LEU A 65 2.99 8.47 10.52
N ARG A 66 4.27 8.69 10.18
CA ARG A 66 5.25 7.62 10.07
C ARG A 66 5.49 6.94 11.42
N ASP A 67 5.67 7.72 12.47
CA ASP A 67 5.91 7.20 13.81
C ASP A 67 4.66 6.46 14.34
N GLU A 68 3.47 6.98 14.07
CA GLU A 68 2.20 6.30 14.38
C GLU A 68 2.06 4.98 13.62
N TYR A 69 2.42 4.93 12.34
CA TYR A 69 2.44 3.69 11.55
C TYR A 69 3.39 2.65 12.15
N LEU A 70 4.61 3.05 12.50
CA LEU A 70 5.62 2.14 13.07
C LEU A 70 5.23 1.61 14.46
N ASN A 71 4.52 2.43 15.23
CA ASN A 71 4.03 2.06 16.57
C ASN A 71 2.59 1.51 16.53
N TYR A 72 2.00 1.34 15.34
CA TYR A 72 0.64 0.87 15.22
C TYR A 72 0.60 -0.62 15.57
N SER A 73 -0.04 -0.94 16.68
CA SER A 73 -0.15 -2.33 17.13
C SER A 73 -0.87 -3.18 16.08
N GLU A 74 -0.28 -4.32 15.71
CA GLU A 74 -0.91 -5.32 14.83
C GLU A 74 -2.29 -5.76 15.34
N VAL A 75 -2.51 -5.76 16.67
CA VAL A 75 -3.80 -6.06 17.31
C VAL A 75 -4.89 -5.03 16.97
N LYS A 76 -4.50 -3.81 16.59
CA LYS A 76 -5.42 -2.73 16.18
C LYS A 76 -5.65 -2.68 14.67
N MET A 77 -4.89 -3.45 13.89
CA MET A 77 -5.10 -3.54 12.44
C MET A 77 -6.26 -4.48 12.13
N THR A 78 -7.07 -4.12 11.14
CA THR A 78 -8.06 -5.06 10.63
C THR A 78 -7.37 -6.20 9.88
N LYS A 79 -8.07 -7.32 9.66
CA LYS A 79 -7.56 -8.40 8.80
C LYS A 79 -7.21 -7.90 7.40
N SER A 80 -8.00 -6.94 6.89
CA SER A 80 -7.78 -6.31 5.59
C SER A 80 -6.50 -5.49 5.55
N ASP A 81 -6.24 -4.71 6.60
CA ASP A 81 -5.01 -3.92 6.72
C ASP A 81 -3.78 -4.82 6.73
N ASN A 82 -3.80 -5.88 7.55
CA ASN A 82 -2.70 -6.83 7.66
C ASN A 82 -2.41 -7.53 6.33
N ALA A 83 -3.43 -7.98 5.59
CA ALA A 83 -3.24 -8.60 4.28
C ALA A 83 -2.52 -7.67 3.29
N LEU A 84 -2.87 -6.37 3.30
CA LEU A 84 -2.24 -5.37 2.43
C LEU A 84 -0.83 -5.00 2.88
N VAL A 85 -0.56 -4.99 4.19
CA VAL A 85 0.78 -4.78 4.74
C VAL A 85 1.70 -5.91 4.33
N GLU A 86 1.28 -7.16 4.52
CA GLU A 86 2.08 -8.34 4.14
C GLU A 86 2.29 -8.41 2.63
N LEU A 87 1.27 -8.05 1.84
CA LEU A 87 1.43 -7.96 0.38
C LEU A 87 2.47 -6.89 0.00
N GLY A 88 2.43 -5.71 0.62
CA GLY A 88 3.41 -4.64 0.40
C GLY A 88 4.83 -5.08 0.75
N LYS A 89 5.01 -5.80 1.86
CA LYS A 89 6.29 -6.40 2.24
C LYS A 89 6.75 -7.44 1.22
N ALA A 90 5.86 -8.31 0.73
CA ALA A 90 6.21 -9.36 -0.23
C ALA A 90 6.70 -8.78 -1.58
N ALA A 91 6.19 -7.62 -1.99
CA ALA A 91 6.57 -6.99 -3.26
C ALA A 91 8.07 -6.67 -3.37
N ILE A 92 8.78 -6.47 -2.25
CA ILE A 92 10.24 -6.22 -2.25
C ILE A 92 11.04 -7.40 -2.80
N LYS A 93 10.45 -8.60 -2.83
CA LYS A 93 11.07 -9.83 -3.33
C LYS A 93 11.06 -9.91 -4.85
N ILE A 94 10.10 -9.26 -5.51
CA ILE A 94 9.91 -9.35 -6.97
C ILE A 94 10.29 -8.08 -7.71
N GLN A 95 10.14 -6.91 -7.09
CA GLN A 95 10.48 -5.63 -7.69
C GLN A 95 11.84 -5.13 -7.17
N GLN A 96 12.71 -4.71 -8.10
CA GLN A 96 13.97 -4.04 -7.81
C GLN A 96 13.69 -2.76 -7.02
N SER A 97 14.69 -2.36 -6.22
CA SER A 97 14.70 -1.14 -5.42
C SER A 97 13.93 0.02 -6.06
N VAL A 98 12.93 0.51 -5.32
CA VAL A 98 12.21 1.73 -5.65
C VAL A 98 12.58 2.76 -4.60
N ARG A 99 13.15 3.88 -5.06
CA ARG A 99 13.50 4.99 -4.16
C ARG A 99 12.24 5.70 -3.67
N PHE A 100 12.33 6.41 -2.54
CA PHE A 100 11.21 7.19 -1.98
C PHE A 100 10.75 8.34 -2.87
N ASP A 101 11.67 8.87 -3.68
CA ASP A 101 11.44 9.91 -4.69
C ASP A 101 10.93 9.33 -6.02
N ALA A 102 10.82 8.01 -6.16
CA ALA A 102 10.25 7.41 -7.35
C ALA A 102 8.76 7.78 -7.50
N SER A 103 8.29 7.77 -8.75
CA SER A 103 6.90 8.08 -9.05
C SER A 103 5.93 7.14 -8.31
N THR A 104 4.73 7.63 -8.00
CA THR A 104 3.70 6.77 -7.38
C THR A 104 3.38 5.55 -8.24
N ASN A 105 3.38 5.70 -9.57
CA ASN A 105 3.15 4.58 -10.49
C ASN A 105 4.24 3.51 -10.36
N GLU A 106 5.48 3.90 -10.08
CA GLU A 106 6.57 2.96 -9.86
C GLU A 106 6.45 2.25 -8.52
N GLN A 107 6.12 2.98 -7.45
CA GLN A 107 5.91 2.42 -6.11
C GLN A 107 4.68 1.50 -6.05
N MET A 108 3.69 1.74 -6.90
CA MET A 108 2.45 0.96 -7.01
C MET A 108 2.48 -0.10 -8.11
N LYS A 109 3.59 -0.25 -8.84
CA LYS A 109 3.62 -0.99 -10.11
C LYS A 109 3.09 -2.42 -9.99
N VAL A 110 3.61 -3.19 -9.05
CA VAL A 110 3.17 -4.58 -8.79
C VAL A 110 1.69 -4.64 -8.46
N PHE A 111 1.22 -3.77 -7.57
CA PHE A 111 -0.19 -3.73 -7.16
C PHE A 111 -1.12 -3.37 -8.33
N ASN A 112 -0.73 -2.40 -9.15
CA ASN A 112 -1.49 -1.99 -10.33
C ASN A 112 -1.56 -3.10 -11.37
N ILE A 113 -0.45 -3.81 -11.64
CA ILE A 113 -0.44 -4.98 -12.54
C ILE A 113 -1.49 -5.98 -12.07
N CYS A 114 -1.51 -6.32 -10.77
CA CYS A 114 -2.48 -7.28 -10.24
C CYS A 114 -3.93 -6.81 -10.46
N LEU A 115 -4.25 -5.56 -10.12
CA LEU A 115 -5.60 -5.02 -10.30
C LEU A 115 -6.02 -4.94 -11.77
N GLU A 116 -5.11 -4.54 -12.66
CA GLU A 116 -5.34 -4.47 -14.10
C GLU A 116 -5.59 -5.86 -14.70
N THR A 117 -4.79 -6.86 -14.32
CA THR A 117 -4.97 -8.26 -14.72
C THR A 117 -6.33 -8.79 -14.26
N MET A 118 -6.71 -8.58 -12.99
CA MET A 118 -8.02 -9.02 -12.51
C MET A 118 -9.18 -8.32 -13.23
N ASN A 119 -9.03 -7.03 -13.51
CA ASN A 119 -10.03 -6.29 -14.27
C ASN A 119 -10.16 -6.79 -15.72
N ALA A 120 -9.04 -7.20 -16.34
CA ALA A 120 -9.04 -7.77 -17.68
C ALA A 120 -9.68 -9.16 -17.73
N LEU A 121 -9.32 -10.06 -16.80
CA LEU A 121 -9.85 -11.43 -16.74
C LEU A 121 -11.38 -11.46 -16.55
N ARG A 122 -11.93 -10.48 -15.83
CA ARG A 122 -13.39 -10.35 -15.64
C ARG A 122 -14.16 -9.91 -16.88
N LYS A 123 -13.48 -9.39 -17.90
CA LYS A 123 -14.11 -8.94 -19.16
C LYS A 123 -14.10 -10.02 -20.24
N VAL A 124 -13.47 -11.17 -19.98
CA VAL A 124 -13.36 -12.27 -20.95
C VAL A 124 -14.69 -13.04 -21.04
N PRO A 125 -15.12 -13.51 -22.23
CA PRO A 125 -16.38 -14.23 -22.41
C PRO A 125 -16.52 -15.51 -21.57
N VAL A 126 -15.40 -16.16 -21.27
CA VAL A 126 -15.30 -17.26 -20.30
C VAL A 126 -14.43 -16.78 -19.16
N PRO A 127 -15.02 -16.42 -18.00
CA PRO A 127 -14.27 -15.96 -16.85
C PRO A 127 -13.32 -17.05 -16.35
N GLN A 128 -12.04 -16.68 -16.20
CA GLN A 128 -11.03 -17.53 -15.55
C GLN A 128 -11.13 -17.28 -14.05
N ASP A 129 -11.92 -18.11 -13.36
CA ASP A 129 -12.31 -17.84 -11.97
C ASP A 129 -11.68 -18.78 -10.95
N THR A 130 -10.98 -19.83 -11.40
CA THR A 130 -10.28 -20.73 -10.48
C THR A 130 -9.07 -20.01 -9.87
N PRO A 131 -8.82 -20.16 -8.56
CA PRO A 131 -7.68 -19.53 -7.89
C PRO A 131 -6.35 -19.79 -8.63
N GLU A 132 -6.13 -21.00 -9.10
CA GLU A 132 -4.90 -21.40 -9.80
C GLU A 132 -4.73 -20.63 -11.11
N SER A 133 -5.79 -20.52 -11.92
CA SER A 133 -5.74 -19.76 -13.17
C SER A 133 -5.46 -18.29 -12.93
N LEU A 134 -6.05 -17.70 -11.87
CA LEU A 134 -5.79 -16.32 -11.47
C LEU A 134 -4.33 -16.12 -11.06
N ILE A 135 -3.77 -17.05 -10.27
CA ILE A 135 -2.39 -17.00 -9.81
C ILE A 135 -1.42 -17.02 -11.00
N TYR A 136 -1.57 -17.98 -11.92
CA TYR A 136 -0.71 -18.08 -13.10
C TYR A 136 -0.83 -16.85 -14.02
N ALA A 137 -2.05 -16.33 -14.21
CA ALA A 137 -2.25 -15.14 -15.02
C ALA A 137 -1.53 -13.91 -14.42
N ILE A 138 -1.66 -13.69 -13.11
CA ILE A 138 -0.98 -12.57 -12.44
C ILE A 138 0.54 -12.77 -12.45
N ALA A 139 1.04 -13.97 -12.17
CA ALA A 139 2.47 -14.25 -12.18
C ALA A 139 3.10 -13.97 -13.56
N GLY A 140 2.43 -14.39 -14.63
CA GLY A 140 2.86 -14.11 -16.01
C GLY A 140 2.86 -12.62 -16.35
N GLU A 141 1.85 -11.87 -15.92
CA GLU A 141 1.82 -10.41 -16.14
C GLU A 141 2.83 -9.66 -15.26
N LEU A 142 3.10 -10.11 -14.04
CA LEU A 142 4.15 -9.57 -13.19
C LEU A 142 5.54 -9.79 -13.80
N GLU A 143 5.83 -10.99 -14.26
CA GLU A 143 7.10 -11.30 -14.93
C GLU A 143 7.33 -10.40 -16.16
N LYS A 144 6.33 -10.28 -17.03
CA LYS A 144 6.39 -9.39 -18.20
C LYS A 144 6.53 -7.93 -17.80
N GLY A 145 5.71 -7.47 -16.86
CA GLY A 145 5.64 -6.08 -16.41
C GLY A 145 6.90 -5.64 -15.66
N LEU A 146 7.59 -6.55 -14.98
CA LEU A 146 8.77 -6.26 -14.18
C LEU A 146 10.10 -6.45 -14.90
N LYS A 147 10.18 -6.95 -16.14
CA LYS A 147 11.46 -7.27 -16.83
C LYS A 147 12.68 -6.37 -16.54
N LYS A 148 12.52 -5.04 -16.63
CA LYS A 148 13.61 -4.06 -16.40
C LYS A 148 13.81 -3.63 -14.94
N LYS A 149 12.91 -4.06 -14.06
CA LYS A 149 12.81 -3.73 -12.64
C LYS A 149 12.63 -5.00 -11.80
N ALA A 150 13.09 -6.14 -12.31
CA ALA A 150 12.99 -7.42 -11.65
C ALA A 150 14.05 -7.50 -10.55
N LYS A 151 13.71 -8.09 -9.41
CA LYS A 151 14.69 -8.28 -8.33
C LYS A 151 15.77 -9.29 -8.73
N SER A 152 15.40 -10.34 -9.46
CA SER A 152 16.28 -11.37 -9.99
C SER A 152 16.40 -11.25 -11.51
N HIS A 153 17.63 -11.37 -12.02
CA HIS A 153 17.90 -11.50 -13.45
C HIS A 153 17.80 -12.96 -13.93
N ASN A 154 17.76 -13.93 -12.99
CA ASN A 154 17.45 -15.31 -13.31
C ASN A 154 15.92 -15.44 -13.45
N HIS A 155 15.49 -15.83 -14.66
CA HIS A 155 14.09 -15.93 -15.06
C HIS A 155 13.29 -16.89 -14.18
N GLU A 156 13.78 -18.10 -13.94
CA GLU A 156 13.09 -19.11 -13.12
C GLU A 156 12.90 -18.63 -11.69
N LYS A 157 13.95 -18.08 -11.07
CA LYS A 157 13.86 -17.52 -9.71
C LYS A 157 12.92 -16.33 -9.63
N GLN A 158 12.89 -15.49 -10.66
CA GLN A 158 12.00 -14.34 -10.71
C GLN A 158 10.54 -14.79 -10.87
N PHE A 159 10.27 -15.75 -11.76
CA PHE A 159 8.93 -16.27 -11.99
C PHE A 159 8.38 -16.97 -10.74
N GLU A 160 9.20 -17.77 -10.06
CA GLU A 160 8.84 -18.42 -8.80
C GLU A 160 8.46 -17.38 -7.72
N ALA A 161 9.24 -16.31 -7.60
CA ALA A 161 8.89 -15.22 -6.68
C ALA A 161 7.60 -14.49 -7.11
N CYS A 162 7.36 -14.32 -8.41
CA CYS A 162 6.10 -13.79 -8.94
C CYS A 162 4.91 -14.71 -8.64
N LEU A 163 5.08 -16.03 -8.72
CA LEU A 163 4.06 -17.03 -8.36
C LEU A 163 3.68 -16.92 -6.89
N GLN A 164 4.67 -16.92 -5.99
CA GLN A 164 4.44 -16.77 -4.55
C GLN A 164 3.72 -15.46 -4.21
N PHE A 165 4.12 -14.36 -4.85
CA PHE A 165 3.44 -13.08 -4.70
C PHE A 165 1.99 -13.14 -5.23
N ALA A 166 1.79 -13.73 -6.41
CA ALA A 166 0.48 -13.84 -7.03
C ALA A 166 -0.47 -14.71 -6.20
N GLU A 167 0.02 -15.81 -5.62
CA GLU A 167 -0.73 -16.66 -4.68
C GLU A 167 -1.21 -15.85 -3.48
N GLN A 168 -0.31 -15.10 -2.84
CA GLN A 168 -0.67 -14.23 -1.72
C GLN A 168 -1.70 -13.16 -2.12
N PHE A 169 -1.51 -12.51 -3.27
CA PHE A 169 -2.47 -11.53 -3.78
C PHE A 169 -3.86 -12.15 -4.00
N VAL A 170 -3.94 -13.29 -4.68
CA VAL A 170 -5.21 -13.94 -5.03
C VAL A 170 -5.94 -14.40 -3.78
N ASN A 171 -5.24 -15.11 -2.89
CA ASN A 171 -5.86 -15.72 -1.71
C ASN A 171 -6.22 -14.67 -0.65
N ASP A 172 -5.25 -13.85 -0.26
CA ASP A 172 -5.41 -12.98 0.91
C ASP A 172 -6.13 -11.68 0.52
N VAL A 173 -5.78 -11.08 -0.61
CA VAL A 173 -6.30 -9.76 -0.98
C VAL A 173 -7.53 -9.88 -1.89
N TRP A 174 -7.44 -10.59 -3.02
CA TRP A 174 -8.56 -10.65 -3.96
C TRP A 174 -9.76 -11.44 -3.39
N LEU A 175 -9.54 -12.68 -2.98
CA LEU A 175 -10.60 -13.52 -2.41
C LEU A 175 -10.86 -13.18 -0.94
N GLY A 176 -9.82 -12.97 -0.15
CA GLY A 176 -9.91 -12.70 1.28
C GLY A 176 -10.50 -11.32 1.61
N VAL A 177 -9.90 -10.24 1.10
CA VAL A 177 -10.32 -8.86 1.41
C VAL A 177 -11.38 -8.34 0.44
N MET A 178 -11.15 -8.46 -0.87
CA MET A 178 -11.99 -7.90 -1.92
C MET A 178 -13.19 -8.79 -2.28
N LYS A 179 -13.27 -10.00 -1.71
CA LYS A 179 -14.37 -10.97 -1.91
C LYS A 179 -14.63 -11.27 -3.40
N GLY A 180 -13.56 -11.34 -4.19
CA GLY A 180 -13.62 -11.63 -5.62
C GLY A 180 -14.22 -10.50 -6.47
N LYS A 181 -14.35 -9.28 -5.92
CA LYS A 181 -14.99 -8.15 -6.61
C LYS A 181 -14.11 -6.91 -6.57
N MET A 182 -14.05 -6.20 -7.69
CA MET A 182 -13.38 -4.91 -7.74
C MET A 182 -14.07 -3.92 -6.78
N LEU A 183 -13.28 -3.23 -5.98
CA LEU A 183 -13.78 -2.27 -4.99
C LEU A 183 -13.94 -0.88 -5.61
N SER A 184 -14.59 0.03 -4.88
CA SER A 184 -14.72 1.43 -5.28
C SER A 184 -13.35 2.10 -5.38
N HIS A 185 -13.26 3.14 -6.21
CA HIS A 185 -12.04 3.95 -6.35
C HIS A 185 -11.55 4.51 -5.00
N SER A 186 -12.46 4.97 -4.14
CA SER A 186 -12.13 5.47 -2.80
C SER A 186 -11.51 4.39 -1.91
N THR A 187 -12.02 3.16 -1.96
CA THR A 187 -11.48 2.04 -1.17
C THR A 187 -10.12 1.59 -1.70
N LEU A 188 -9.98 1.47 -3.03
CA LEU A 188 -8.70 1.14 -3.67
C LEU A 188 -7.62 2.19 -3.37
N ARG A 189 -7.99 3.47 -3.26
CA ARG A 189 -7.07 4.54 -2.85
C ARG A 189 -6.51 4.32 -1.44
N VAL A 190 -7.34 3.88 -0.49
CA VAL A 190 -6.89 3.53 0.88
C VAL A 190 -6.02 2.28 0.84
N PHE A 191 -6.46 1.22 0.17
CA PHE A 191 -5.74 -0.05 0.08
C PHE A 191 -4.36 0.11 -0.56
N GLY A 192 -4.31 0.85 -1.67
CA GLY A 192 -3.07 1.18 -2.34
C GLY A 192 -2.14 2.00 -1.44
N SER A 193 -2.68 2.87 -0.58
CA SER A 193 -1.86 3.63 0.37
C SER A 193 -1.27 2.76 1.47
N ILE A 194 -2.02 1.77 1.97
CA ILE A 194 -1.52 0.77 2.93
C ILE A 194 -0.39 -0.06 2.30
N TYR A 195 -0.66 -0.65 1.13
CA TYR A 195 0.32 -1.40 0.36
C TYR A 195 1.60 -0.58 0.12
N ARG A 196 1.45 0.67 -0.35
CA ARG A 196 2.57 1.56 -0.67
C ARG A 196 3.42 1.87 0.54
N MET A 197 2.78 2.20 1.67
CA MET A 197 3.49 2.52 2.90
C MET A 197 4.28 1.30 3.39
N ALA A 198 3.65 0.10 3.39
CA ALA A 198 4.33 -1.13 3.76
C ALA A 198 5.52 -1.47 2.85
N PHE A 199 5.33 -1.38 1.53
CA PHE A 199 6.40 -1.62 0.55
C PHE A 199 7.61 -0.70 0.75
N LEU A 200 7.36 0.61 0.88
CA LEU A 200 8.42 1.60 1.07
C LEU A 200 9.15 1.41 2.41
N HIS A 201 8.42 1.08 3.47
CA HIS A 201 9.02 0.85 4.79
C HIS A 201 9.85 -0.44 4.85
N ALA A 202 9.33 -1.54 4.31
CA ALA A 202 10.05 -2.81 4.22
C ALA A 202 11.36 -2.65 3.42
N TYR A 203 11.30 -1.82 2.37
CA TYR A 203 12.48 -1.48 1.59
C TYR A 203 13.57 -0.78 2.42
N LEU A 204 13.23 0.24 3.24
CA LEU A 204 14.22 0.91 4.10
C LEU A 204 14.87 -0.04 5.10
N GLN A 205 14.07 -0.88 5.74
CA GLN A 205 14.57 -1.85 6.73
C GLN A 205 15.54 -2.85 6.08
N GLY A 206 15.25 -3.30 4.86
CA GLY A 206 16.15 -4.17 4.10
C GLY A 206 17.49 -3.51 3.73
N GLN A 207 17.50 -2.18 3.51
CA GLN A 207 18.75 -1.45 3.25
C GLN A 207 19.60 -1.27 4.50
N SER A 208 18.99 -0.98 5.66
CA SER A 208 19.70 -0.80 6.92
C SER A 208 20.38 -2.08 7.43
N ASN A 209 19.88 -3.27 7.04
CA ASN A 209 20.46 -4.57 7.42
C ASN A 209 21.51 -5.09 6.42
N SER A 210 21.78 -4.35 5.34
CA SER A 210 22.73 -4.75 4.27
C SER A 210 23.95 -3.82 4.20
N GLY A 211 24.11 -2.92 5.17
CA GLY A 211 25.19 -1.92 5.26
C GLY A 211 26.16 -2.20 6.40
#